data_AF-A0A5B1AVF3-F1
#
_entry.id   AF-A0A5B1AVF3-F1
#
_cell.length_a   1.000
_cell.length_b   1.000
_cell.length_c   1.000
_cell.angle_alpha   90.00
_cell.angle_beta   90.00
_cell.angle_gamma   90.00
#
_symmetry.space_group_name_H-M   'P 1'
#
loop_
_entity.id
_entity.type
_entity.pdbx_description
1 polymer ?
#
loop_
_entity_poly.entity_id
_entity_poly.type
_entity_poly.pdbx_seq_one_letter_code
_entity_poly.pdbx_strand_id
1 'polypeptide(L)'
;MRDQQRLFGQVASRVTMWRSLGEIDQQAIAGITLTRNKVRQRVWQLIEDRHGRIPPSRSCYGDLGEVIAIRIDATLTSCHSDKECAAGNFKGGYGHHPLTSWCDNTGESLAIIPRKGNAGSNTAADHIAIIDAS
;
A
#
# COMPACT_ATOMS: atom_id res chain seq x y z
N MET A 1 -21.69 -0.46 -2.23
CA MET A 1 -21.43 0.67 -3.16
C MET A 1 -22.61 0.97 -4.09
N ARG A 2 -23.14 0.04 -4.91
CA ARG A 2 -24.30 0.34 -5.77
C ARG A 2 -25.63 0.55 -5.03
N ASP A 3 -25.76 -0.09 -3.88
CA ASP A 3 -26.83 0.09 -2.89
C ASP A 3 -26.82 1.49 -2.25
N GLN A 4 -25.79 2.30 -2.51
CA GLN A 4 -25.58 3.63 -1.92
C GLN A 4 -25.42 4.71 -3.00
N GLN A 5 -26.31 4.72 -3.98
CA GLN A 5 -26.25 5.63 -5.14
C GLN A 5 -26.26 7.13 -4.76
N ARG A 6 -26.87 7.50 -3.63
CA ARG A 6 -26.84 8.89 -3.11
C ARG A 6 -25.45 9.36 -2.70
N LEU A 7 -24.55 8.45 -2.32
CA LEU A 7 -23.19 8.77 -1.88
C LEU A 7 -22.19 8.75 -3.03
N PHE A 8 -22.31 7.76 -3.93
CA PHE A 8 -21.28 7.48 -4.93
C PHE A 8 -21.68 7.82 -6.38
N GLY A 9 -22.92 8.26 -6.61
CA GLY A 9 -23.40 8.56 -7.96
C GLY A 9 -23.44 7.32 -8.87
N GLN A 10 -23.11 7.50 -10.15
CA GLN A 10 -23.02 6.38 -11.10
C GLN A 10 -21.76 5.57 -10.85
N VAL A 11 -21.93 4.30 -10.48
CA VAL A 11 -20.82 3.37 -10.20
C VAL A 11 -20.79 2.27 -11.26
N ALA A 12 -19.59 1.93 -11.74
CA ALA A 12 -19.37 0.83 -12.66
C ALA A 12 -19.92 -0.50 -12.12
N SER A 13 -20.21 -1.43 -13.04
CA SER A 13 -20.57 -2.78 -12.61
C SER A 13 -19.37 -3.48 -11.95
N ARG A 14 -19.62 -4.50 -11.10
CA ARG A 14 -18.55 -5.29 -10.46
C ARG A 14 -17.70 -5.97 -11.53
N VAL A 15 -18.35 -6.52 -12.56
CA VAL A 15 -17.68 -7.16 -13.70
C VAL A 15 -16.82 -6.15 -14.47
N THR A 16 -17.36 -4.94 -14.71
CA THR A 16 -16.62 -3.86 -15.37
C THR A 16 -15.39 -3.47 -14.54
N MET A 17 -15.56 -3.29 -13.22
CA MET A 17 -14.47 -2.95 -12.31
C MET A 17 -13.37 -4.03 -12.31
N TRP A 18 -13.76 -5.32 -12.25
CA TRP A 18 -12.81 -6.43 -12.32
C TRP A 18 -12.06 -6.49 -13.65
N ARG A 19 -12.73 -6.21 -14.77
CA ARG A 19 -12.07 -6.14 -16.08
C ARG A 19 -11.07 -4.99 -16.15
N SER A 20 -11.46 -3.80 -15.71
CA SER A 20 -10.56 -2.64 -15.66
C SER A 20 -9.35 -2.89 -14.77
N LEU A 21 -9.51 -3.61 -13.65
CA LEU A 21 -8.36 -4.04 -12.84
C LEU A 21 -7.49 -5.07 -13.57
N GLY A 22 -8.10 -6.00 -14.31
CA GLY A 22 -7.37 -6.99 -15.12
C GLY A 22 -6.62 -6.40 -16.32
N GLU A 23 -6.96 -5.19 -16.74
CA GLU A 23 -6.26 -4.44 -17.80
C GLU A 23 -5.03 -3.67 -17.28
N ILE A 24 -4.83 -3.60 -15.95
CA ILE A 24 -3.66 -2.93 -15.36
C ILE A 24 -2.42 -3.79 -15.59
N ASP A 25 -1.57 -3.34 -16.52
CA ASP A 25 -0.25 -3.91 -16.77
C ASP A 25 0.87 -3.12 -16.06
N GLN A 26 2.11 -3.51 -16.33
CA GLN A 26 3.28 -2.86 -15.73
C GLN A 26 3.41 -1.38 -16.14
N GLN A 27 3.00 -1.03 -17.35
CA GLN A 27 3.06 0.36 -17.83
C GLN A 27 2.01 1.23 -17.14
N ALA A 28 0.80 0.70 -16.97
CA ALA A 28 -0.26 1.34 -16.20
C ALA A 28 0.15 1.55 -14.74
N ILE A 29 0.77 0.53 -14.10
CA ILE A 29 1.32 0.66 -12.74
C ILE A 29 2.34 1.79 -12.67
N ALA A 30 3.31 1.83 -13.60
CA ALA A 30 4.32 2.88 -13.63
C ALA A 30 3.70 4.29 -13.79
N GLY A 31 2.67 4.42 -14.64
CA GLY A 31 1.93 5.68 -14.82
C GLY A 31 1.17 6.11 -13.55
N ILE A 32 0.54 5.15 -12.86
CA ILE A 32 -0.14 5.39 -11.57
C ILE A 32 0.88 5.83 -10.53
N THR A 33 2.02 5.15 -10.41
CA THR A 33 3.10 5.50 -9.49
C THR A 33 3.62 6.91 -9.75
N LEU A 34 3.91 7.25 -11.02
CA LEU A 34 4.34 8.60 -11.38
C LEU A 34 3.31 9.68 -10.97
N THR A 35 2.03 9.40 -11.19
CA THR A 35 0.94 10.32 -10.82
C THR A 35 0.83 10.47 -9.30
N ARG A 36 0.90 9.36 -8.56
CA ARG A 36 0.91 9.36 -7.08
C ARG A 36 2.09 10.15 -6.54
N ASN A 37 3.28 9.99 -7.11
CA ASN A 37 4.48 10.72 -6.68
C ASN A 37 4.33 12.24 -6.86
N LYS A 38 3.74 12.68 -7.97
CA LYS A 38 3.41 14.10 -8.19
C LYS A 38 2.41 14.63 -7.17
N VAL A 39 1.36 13.85 -6.90
CA VAL A 39 0.34 14.23 -5.90
C VAL A 39 0.97 14.30 -4.50
N ARG A 40 1.79 13.32 -4.12
CA ARG A 40 2.52 13.28 -2.86
C ARG A 40 3.38 14.52 -2.68
N GLN A 41 4.20 14.86 -3.67
CA GLN A 41 5.02 16.07 -3.64
C GLN A 41 4.16 17.33 -3.39
N ARG A 42 3.01 17.44 -4.06
CA ARG A 42 2.10 18.57 -3.83
C ARG A 42 1.49 18.57 -2.43
N VAL A 43 1.08 17.40 -1.92
CA VAL A 43 0.53 17.27 -0.56
C VAL A 43 1.58 17.64 0.48
N TRP A 44 2.82 17.20 0.32
CA TRP A 44 3.91 17.52 1.23
C TRP A 44 4.20 19.02 1.24
N GLN A 45 4.27 19.66 0.06
CA GLN A 45 4.39 21.12 -0.02
C GLN A 45 3.26 21.83 0.73
N LEU A 46 2.01 21.39 0.56
CA LEU A 46 0.86 21.98 1.25
C LEU A 46 0.91 21.79 2.78
N ILE A 47 1.44 20.65 3.24
CA ILE A 47 1.67 20.40 4.67
C ILE A 47 2.71 21.38 5.19
N GLU A 48 3.84 21.54 4.50
CA GLU A 48 4.89 22.48 4.88
C GLU A 48 4.41 23.93 4.84
N ASP A 49 3.71 24.34 3.79
CA ASP A 49 3.13 25.70 3.66
C ASP A 49 2.21 26.02 4.85
N ARG A 50 1.46 25.03 5.35
CA ARG A 50 0.49 25.19 6.44
C ARG A 50 1.10 25.04 7.83
N HIS A 51 2.04 24.13 8.00
CA HIS A 51 2.53 23.67 9.31
C HIS A 51 4.02 23.97 9.53
N GLY A 52 4.73 24.51 8.55
CA GLY A 52 6.15 24.84 8.56
C GLY A 52 7.08 23.64 8.38
N ARG A 53 6.57 22.41 8.48
CA ARG A 53 7.30 21.16 8.30
C ARG A 53 6.36 19.98 8.12
N ILE A 54 6.89 18.89 7.57
CA ILE A 54 6.25 17.56 7.68
C ILE A 54 6.21 17.14 9.17
N PRO A 55 5.08 16.61 9.68
CA PRO A 55 5.01 16.11 11.05
C PRO A 55 6.07 15.04 11.34
N PRO A 56 6.74 15.08 12.51
CA PRO A 56 7.71 14.06 12.84
C PRO A 56 7.01 12.74 13.17
N SER A 57 7.61 11.62 12.77
CA SER A 57 7.14 10.29 13.17
C SER A 57 7.38 10.09 14.67
N ARG A 58 6.41 9.47 15.36
CA ARG A 58 6.45 9.25 16.82
C ARG A 58 6.89 7.83 17.14
N SER A 59 7.76 7.70 18.13
CA SER A 59 8.18 6.43 18.70
C SER A 59 7.96 6.42 20.22
N CYS A 60 8.15 5.25 20.86
CA CYS A 60 8.15 5.15 22.31
C CYS A 60 9.31 5.89 23.00
N TYR A 61 10.32 6.33 22.23
CA TYR A 61 11.48 7.08 22.72
C TYR A 61 11.40 8.59 22.42
N GLY A 62 10.30 9.06 21.84
CA GLY A 62 10.14 10.45 21.38
C GLY A 62 9.88 10.54 19.89
N ASP A 63 9.91 11.76 19.35
CA ASP A 63 9.78 11.98 17.92
C ASP A 63 11.11 11.82 17.18
N LEU A 64 11.05 11.42 15.90
CA LEU A 64 12.22 11.18 15.06
C LEU A 64 12.71 12.44 14.32
N GLY A 65 12.28 13.63 14.76
CA GLY A 65 12.66 14.90 14.14
C GLY A 65 12.32 14.98 12.65
N GLU A 66 13.31 15.34 11.84
CA GLU A 66 13.17 15.56 10.38
C GLU A 66 13.20 14.27 9.55
N VAL A 67 13.34 13.11 10.19
CA VAL A 67 13.39 11.82 9.48
C VAL A 67 12.01 11.48 8.90
N ILE A 68 12.00 11.13 7.61
CA ILE A 68 10.87 10.47 6.98
C ILE A 68 10.96 8.97 7.28
N ALA A 69 10.03 8.48 8.09
CA ALA A 69 9.97 7.09 8.49
C ALA A 69 9.08 6.30 7.53
N ILE A 70 9.68 5.35 6.84
CA ILE A 70 8.97 4.36 6.01
C ILE A 70 8.80 3.09 6.83
N ARG A 71 7.57 2.78 7.22
CA ARG A 71 7.24 1.51 7.88
C ARG A 71 6.97 0.45 6.85
N ILE A 72 7.64 -0.69 6.98
CA ILE A 72 7.44 -1.88 6.16
C ILE A 72 6.76 -2.94 7.01
N ASP A 73 5.60 -3.42 6.55
CA ASP A 73 4.81 -4.44 7.25
C ASP A 73 4.47 -5.60 6.31
N ALA A 74 4.77 -6.81 6.76
CA ALA A 74 4.31 -8.05 6.13
C ALA A 74 3.04 -8.54 6.84
N THR A 75 1.90 -8.45 6.15
CA THR A 75 0.58 -8.66 6.74
C THR A 75 0.00 -9.99 6.27
N LEU A 76 -0.46 -10.85 7.19
CA LEU A 76 -1.15 -12.08 6.82
C LEU A 76 -2.63 -11.78 6.58
N THR A 77 -3.09 -12.08 5.37
CA THR A 77 -4.50 -11.93 4.96
C THR A 77 -5.09 -13.32 4.75
N SER A 78 -6.02 -13.71 5.63
CA SER A 78 -6.68 -15.02 5.54
C SER A 78 -7.46 -15.19 4.24
N CYS A 79 -7.37 -16.37 3.62
CA CYS A 79 -8.18 -16.74 2.47
C CYS A 79 -8.79 -18.12 2.71
N HIS A 80 -10.04 -18.31 2.28
CA HIS A 80 -10.77 -19.58 2.39
C HIS A 80 -10.85 -20.34 1.07
N SER A 81 -10.07 -19.92 0.07
CA SER A 81 -9.97 -20.57 -1.24
C SER A 81 -8.50 -20.83 -1.56
N ASP A 82 -8.24 -21.93 -2.24
CA ASP A 82 -6.94 -22.37 -2.74
C ASP A 82 -6.52 -21.69 -4.05
N LYS A 83 -7.15 -20.57 -4.40
CA LYS A 83 -6.89 -19.87 -5.66
C LYS A 83 -5.63 -19.02 -5.59
N GLU A 84 -5.02 -18.85 -6.76
CA GLU A 84 -3.90 -17.94 -7.01
C GLU A 84 -2.72 -18.23 -6.07
N CYS A 85 -2.26 -17.24 -5.32
CA CYS A 85 -1.09 -17.33 -4.44
C CYS A 85 -1.45 -17.63 -2.97
N ALA A 86 -2.68 -18.09 -2.69
CA ALA A 86 -3.07 -18.46 -1.34
C ALA A 86 -2.30 -19.71 -0.90
N ALA A 87 -1.65 -19.67 0.27
CA ALA A 87 -0.84 -20.76 0.79
C ALA A 87 -0.88 -20.82 2.32
N GLY A 88 -0.55 -21.98 2.87
CA GLY A 88 -0.32 -22.14 4.31
C GLY A 88 0.83 -21.25 4.78
N ASN A 89 0.68 -20.61 5.93
CA ASN A 89 1.67 -19.65 6.46
C ASN A 89 2.33 -20.15 7.75
N PHE A 90 3.41 -19.49 8.16
CA PHE A 90 4.22 -19.87 9.31
C PHE A 90 3.47 -19.81 10.66
N LYS A 91 2.31 -19.13 10.72
CA LYS A 91 1.45 -19.07 11.91
C LYS A 91 0.34 -20.15 11.90
N GLY A 92 0.41 -21.10 10.98
CA GLY A 92 -0.60 -22.16 10.84
C GLY A 92 -1.91 -21.71 10.19
N GLY A 93 -1.98 -20.48 9.66
CA GLY A 93 -3.11 -19.99 8.87
C GLY A 93 -2.96 -20.31 7.38
N TYR A 94 -3.95 -19.89 6.59
CA TYR A 94 -3.95 -20.02 5.13
C TYR A 94 -4.37 -18.71 4.47
N GLY A 95 -3.64 -18.26 3.45
CA GLY A 95 -3.99 -17.04 2.71
C GLY A 95 -2.83 -16.38 2.01
N HIS A 96 -2.78 -15.05 2.02
CA HIS A 96 -1.74 -14.24 1.37
C HIS A 96 -0.87 -13.55 2.42
N HIS A 97 0.32 -13.11 2.00
CA HIS A 97 1.26 -12.42 2.89
C HIS A 97 1.83 -11.16 2.20
N PRO A 98 0.97 -10.21 1.76
CA PRO A 98 1.44 -8.98 1.13
C PRO A 98 2.47 -8.24 1.98
N LEU A 99 3.43 -7.61 1.30
CA LEU A 99 4.33 -6.63 1.91
C LEU A 99 3.79 -5.24 1.61
N THR A 100 3.76 -4.37 2.62
CA THR A 100 3.22 -3.01 2.50
C THR A 100 4.22 -2.00 3.02
N SER A 101 4.28 -0.82 2.40
CA SER A 101 5.07 0.32 2.87
C SER A 101 4.19 1.54 3.08
N TRP A 102 4.45 2.25 4.18
CA TRP A 102 3.68 3.40 4.63
C TRP A 102 4.61 4.51 5.07
N CYS A 103 4.25 5.77 4.80
CA CYS A 103 4.94 6.92 5.39
C CYS A 103 4.30 7.23 6.74
N ASP A 104 5.03 7.08 7.84
CA ASP A 104 4.47 7.31 9.17
C ASP A 104 4.23 8.78 9.47
N ASN A 105 4.99 9.65 8.83
CA ASN A 105 4.87 11.10 8.99
C ASN A 105 3.53 11.64 8.45
N THR A 106 3.04 11.07 7.35
CA THR A 106 1.83 11.53 6.64
C THR A 106 0.67 10.54 6.68
N GLY A 107 0.93 9.29 7.08
CA GLY A 107 -0.03 8.18 7.07
C GLY A 107 -0.34 7.63 5.67
N GLU A 108 0.38 8.07 4.63
CA GLU A 108 0.08 7.65 3.27
C GLU A 108 0.59 6.24 2.94
N SER A 109 -0.14 5.51 2.10
CA SER A 109 0.35 4.26 1.51
C SER A 109 1.33 4.56 0.38
N LEU A 110 2.52 3.98 0.46
CA LEU A 110 3.56 4.16 -0.55
C LEU A 110 3.48 3.05 -1.60
N ALA A 111 3.64 1.79 -1.19
CA ALA A 111 3.56 0.63 -2.07
C ALA A 111 2.94 -0.60 -1.38
N ILE A 112 2.40 -1.51 -2.20
CA ILE A 112 1.91 -2.81 -1.78
C ILE A 112 2.38 -3.85 -2.80
N ILE A 113 3.17 -4.82 -2.34
CA ILE A 113 3.60 -5.96 -3.17
C ILE A 113 2.78 -7.18 -2.76
N PRO A 114 1.86 -7.67 -3.62
CA PRO A 114 1.14 -8.90 -3.35
C PRO A 114 2.12 -10.09 -3.37
N ARG A 115 2.04 -10.95 -2.35
CA ARG A 115 2.90 -12.14 -2.23
C ARG A 115 2.10 -13.33 -1.72
N LYS A 116 2.64 -14.51 -2.00
CA LYS A 116 2.13 -15.80 -1.54
C LYS A 116 2.07 -15.91 -0.01
N GLY A 117 1.13 -16.70 0.51
CA GLY A 117 0.94 -16.89 1.96
C GLY A 117 2.15 -17.37 2.74
N ASN A 118 3.03 -18.14 2.10
CA ASN A 118 4.26 -18.67 2.67
C ASN A 118 5.50 -17.80 2.35
N ALA A 119 5.34 -16.56 1.91
CA ALA A 119 6.47 -15.64 1.75
C ALA A 119 7.10 -15.30 3.12
N GLY A 120 8.42 -15.07 3.16
CA GLY A 120 9.11 -14.69 4.38
C GLY A 120 8.78 -13.25 4.80
N SER A 121 8.71 -12.97 6.11
CA SER A 121 8.45 -11.60 6.59
C SER A 121 9.65 -10.65 6.39
N ASN A 122 10.88 -11.20 6.46
CA ASN A 122 12.12 -10.43 6.50
C ASN A 122 13.07 -10.77 5.34
N THR A 123 12.52 -11.16 4.19
CA THR A 123 13.33 -11.40 2.99
C THR A 123 13.95 -10.07 2.54
N ALA A 124 15.27 -9.93 2.61
CA ALA A 124 15.96 -8.68 2.27
C ALA A 124 15.66 -8.20 0.84
N ALA A 125 15.60 -9.12 -0.13
CA ALA A 125 15.24 -8.79 -1.51
C ALA A 125 13.83 -8.20 -1.63
N ASP A 126 12.87 -8.69 -0.84
CA ASP A 126 11.51 -8.15 -0.83
C ASP A 126 11.47 -6.74 -0.20
N HIS A 127 12.29 -6.51 0.83
CA HIS A 127 12.41 -5.20 1.48
C HIS A 127 13.03 -4.16 0.54
N ILE A 128 14.07 -4.53 -0.22
CA ILE A 128 14.64 -3.65 -1.26
C ILE A 128 13.57 -3.35 -2.31
N ALA A 129 12.89 -4.38 -2.83
CA ALA A 129 11.88 -4.20 -3.87
C ALA A 129 10.72 -3.29 -3.45
N ILE A 130 10.26 -3.36 -2.20
CA ILE A 130 9.18 -2.47 -1.75
C ILE A 130 9.64 -1.04 -1.49
N ILE A 131 10.89 -0.84 -1.08
CA ILE A 131 11.47 0.49 -0.95
C ILE A 131 11.60 1.12 -2.34
N ASP A 132 12.10 0.39 -3.33
CA ASP A 132 12.19 0.87 -4.72
C ASP A 132 10.82 1.23 -5.33
N ALA A 133 9.76 0.57 -4.87
CA ALA A 133 8.39 0.82 -5.33
C ALA A 133 7.66 1.98 -4.61
N SER A 134 8.22 2.50 -3.51
CA SER A 134 7.59 3.50 -2.62
C SER A 134 7.70 4.94 -3.13
#